data_AF-A0A2S6R4Q0-F1
#
_entry.id   AF-A0A2S6R4Q0-F1
#
_cell.length_a   1.000
_cell.length_b   1.000
_cell.length_c   1.000
_cell.angle_alpha   90.00
_cell.angle_beta   90.00
_cell.angle_gamma   90.00
#
_symmetry.space_group_name_H-M   'P 1'
#
loop_
_entity.id
_entity.type
_entity.pdbx_description
1 polymer ?
#
loop_
_entity_poly.entity_id
_entity_poly.type
_entity_poly.pdbx_seq_one_letter_code
_entity_poly.pdbx_strand_id
1 'polypeptide(L)' 'MDDVEIVIPKAADWAPRELDNMSVDALKAYVEDLQHEQVRVQSEIENRQVVRGEADAMFKK' A
#
# COMPACT_ATOMS: atom_id res chain seq x y z
N MET A 1 8.92 6.02 -28.71
CA MET A 1 7.86 5.52 -27.82
C MET A 1 8.60 5.14 -26.57
N ASP A 2 8.52 5.98 -25.55
CA ASP A 2 9.13 5.66 -24.25
C ASP A 2 8.34 4.49 -23.66
N ASP A 3 9.00 3.36 -23.46
CA ASP A 3 8.42 2.22 -22.78
C ASP A 3 8.05 2.67 -21.37
N VAL A 4 6.75 2.77 -21.08
CA VAL A 4 6.24 3.05 -19.75
C VAL A 4 6.62 1.85 -18.88
N GLU A 5 7.69 1.98 -18.11
CA GLU A 5 8.14 0.97 -17.18
C GLU A 5 7.08 0.84 -16.07
N ILE A 6 6.20 -0.15 -16.21
CA ILE A 6 5.22 -0.48 -15.18
C ILE A 6 5.99 -1.06 -14.00
N VAL A 7 6.33 -0.21 -13.04
CA VAL A 7 6.89 -0.64 -11.76
C VAL A 7 5.80 -1.41 -11.02
N ILE A 8 5.85 -2.74 -11.08
CA ILE A 8 4.98 -3.59 -10.26
C ILE A 8 5.51 -3.50 -8.83
N PRO A 9 4.75 -2.90 -7.88
CA PRO A 9 5.21 -2.79 -6.50
C PRO A 9 5.40 -4.20 -5.93
N LYS A 10 6.57 -4.45 -5.33
CA LYS A 10 6.82 -5.71 -4.64
C LYS A 10 5.75 -5.89 -3.55
N ALA A 11 5.22 -7.10 -3.43
CA ALA A 11 4.30 -7.43 -2.34
C ALA A 11 4.95 -7.05 -1.00
N ALA A 12 4.22 -6.30 -0.17
CA ALA A 12 4.72 -5.95 1.15
C ALA A 12 4.81 -7.21 2.00
N ASP A 13 5.94 -7.41 2.68
CA ASP A 13 6.14 -8.49 3.67
C ASP A 13 5.41 -8.20 5.00
N TRP A 14 4.25 -7.54 4.94
CA TRP A 14 3.46 -7.18 6.10
C TRP A 14 2.46 -8.30 6.43
N ALA A 15 2.40 -8.70 7.70
CA ALA A 15 1.43 -9.64 8.22
C ALA A 15 0.88 -9.17 9.57
N PRO A 16 -0.41 -9.38 9.87
CA PRO A 16 -0.97 -9.11 11.18
C PRO A 16 -0.25 -9.91 12.27
N ARG A 17 -0.06 -9.28 13.44
CA ARG A 17 0.49 -9.94 14.65
C ARG A 17 -0.62 -10.48 15.56
N GLU A 18 -0.32 -11.55 16.29
CA GLU A 18 -1.17 -12.09 17.37
C GLU A 18 -1.13 -11.17 18.61
N LEU A 19 -2.31 -10.76 19.12
CA LEU A 19 -2.42 -9.73 20.15
C LEU A 19 -2.47 -10.26 21.58
N ASP A 20 -3.00 -11.47 21.79
CA ASP A 20 -3.38 -11.99 23.11
C ASP A 20 -2.23 -12.05 24.12
N ASN A 21 -0.98 -12.10 23.63
CA ASN A 21 0.22 -12.23 24.47
C ASN A 21 1.12 -10.97 24.44
N MET A 22 0.64 -9.86 23.89
CA MET A 22 1.42 -8.62 23.79
C MET A 22 1.29 -7.78 25.06
N SER A 23 2.41 -7.18 25.49
CA SER A 23 2.38 -6.16 26.55
C SER A 23 1.71 -4.87 26.06
N VAL A 24 1.30 -4.00 26.99
CA VAL A 24 0.72 -2.69 26.64
C VAL A 24 1.66 -1.87 25.76
N ASP A 25 2.97 -1.87 26.05
CA ASP A 25 3.93 -1.11 25.25
C ASP A 25 4.18 -1.77 23.89
N ALA A 26 4.14 -3.10 23.79
CA ALA A 26 4.18 -3.80 22.51
C ALA A 26 2.93 -3.48 21.66
N LEU A 27 1.75 -3.36 22.28
CA LEU A 27 0.53 -2.96 21.60
C LEU A 27 0.61 -1.52 21.07
N LYS A 28 1.21 -0.59 21.84
CA LYS A 28 1.45 0.79 21.36
C LYS A 28 2.38 0.82 20.15
N ALA A 29 3.49 0.08 20.21
CA ALA A 29 4.40 -0.04 19.07
C ALA A 29 3.70 -0.68 17.86
N TYR A 30 2.82 -1.65 18.09
CA TYR A 30 2.05 -2.25 17.01
C TYR A 30 1.02 -1.30 16.39
N VAL A 31 0.46 -0.37 17.17
CA VAL A 31 -0.37 0.72 16.62
C VAL A 31 0.45 1.60 15.67
N GLU A 32 1.70 1.93 16.01
CA GLU A 32 2.58 2.69 15.11
C GLU A 32 2.89 1.92 13.81
N ASP A 33 3.18 0.62 13.92
CA ASP A 33 3.36 -0.26 12.75
C ASP A 33 2.12 -0.27 11.84
N LEU A 34 0.92 -0.36 12.44
CA LEU A 34 -0.36 -0.34 11.72
C LEU A 34 -0.61 1.00 11.02
N GLN A 35 -0.23 2.12 11.62
CA GLN A 35 -0.35 3.45 11.01
C GLN A 35 0.57 3.58 9.80
N HIS A 36 1.81 3.09 9.88
CA HIS A 36 2.70 3.06 8.72
C HIS A 36 2.15 2.19 7.59
N GLU A 37 1.59 1.03 7.93
CA GLU A 37 0.97 0.15 6.95
C GLU A 37 -0.26 0.81 6.29
N GLN A 38 -1.08 1.54 7.06
CA GLN A 38 -2.20 2.30 6.52
C GLN A 38 -1.73 3.34 5.50
N VAL A 39 -0.68 4.09 5.82
CA VAL A 39 -0.09 5.09 4.88
C VAL A 39 0.41 4.40 3.62
N ARG A 40 1.13 3.28 3.76
CA ARG A 40 1.64 2.50 2.60
C ARG A 40 0.50 2.05 1.69
N VAL A 41 -0.55 1.44 2.26
CA VAL A 41 -1.72 0.97 1.51
C VAL A 41 -2.45 2.14 0.82
N GLN A 42 -2.54 3.30 1.48
CA GLN A 42 -3.15 4.49 0.89
C GLN A 42 -2.36 4.98 -0.33
N SER A 43 -1.02 5.02 -0.27
CA SER A 43 -0.18 5.36 -1.43
C SER A 43 -0.33 4.36 -2.58
N GLU A 44 -0.45 3.05 -2.28
CA GLU A 44 -0.71 2.03 -3.30
C GLU A 44 -2.06 2.22 -3.99
N ILE A 45 -3.09 2.63 -3.25
CA ILE A 45 -4.41 2.96 -3.81
C ILE A 45 -4.28 4.15 -4.78
N GLU A 46 -3.60 5.21 -4.37
CA GLU A 46 -3.39 6.42 -5.19
C GLU A 46 -2.64 6.08 -6.48
N ASN A 47 -1.56 5.31 -6.40
CA ASN A 47 -0.81 4.85 -7.57
C ASN A 47 -1.70 4.09 -8.55
N ARG A 48 -2.52 3.16 -8.05
CA ARG A 48 -3.45 2.37 -8.89
C ARG A 48 -4.56 3.22 -9.49
N GLN A 49 -5.02 4.26 -8.80
CA GLN A 49 -6.00 5.20 -9.33
C GLN A 49 -5.45 6.04 -10.48
N VAL A 50 -4.19 6.49 -10.39
CA VAL A 50 -3.51 7.20 -11.48
C VAL A 50 -3.44 6.32 -12.73
N VAL A 51 -2.92 5.10 -12.60
CA VAL A 51 -2.82 4.14 -13.71
C VAL A 51 -4.20 3.87 -14.35
N ARG A 52 -5.24 3.72 -13.53
CA ARG A 52 -6.62 3.54 -14.03
C ARG A 52 -7.11 4.76 -14.81
N GLY A 53 -6.87 5.97 -14.30
CA GLY A 53 -7.28 7.21 -14.96
C GLY A 53 -6.58 7.43 -16.31
N GLU A 54 -5.29 7.10 -16.39
CA GLU A 54 -4.51 7.14 -17.63
C GLU A 54 -5.04 6.14 -18.67
N ALA A 55 -5.32 4.90 -18.24
CA ALA A 55 -5.93 3.89 -19.10
C ALA A 55 -7.31 4.35 -19.61
N ASP A 56 -8.20 4.82 -18.74
CA ASP A 56 -9.53 5.31 -19.12
C ASP A 56 -9.45 6.46 -20.14
N ALA A 57 -8.46 7.35 -20.03
CA ALA A 57 -8.24 8.45 -20.96
C ALA A 57 -7.71 7.98 -22.33
N MET A 58 -6.88 6.93 -22.37
CA MET A 58 -6.41 6.33 -23.62
C MET A 58 -7.52 5.58 -24.37
N PHE A 59 -8.40 4.87 -23.67
CA PHE A 59 -9.46 4.05 -24.28
C PHE A 59 -10.76 4.81 -24.61
N LYS A 60 -10.94 6.04 -24.11
CA LYS A 60 -12.08 6.91 -24.48
C LYS A 60 -11.84 7.80 -25.70
N LYS A 61 -10.72 7.62 -26.43
CA LYS A 61 -10.45 8.23 -27.73
C LYS A 61 -10.91 7.36 -28.89
#